data_AF-A0A5J4X0A8-F1
#
_entry.id   AF-A0A5J4X0A8-F1
#
_cell.length_a   1.000
_cell.length_b   1.000
_cell.length_c   1.000
_cell.angle_alpha   90.00
_cell.angle_beta   90.00
_cell.angle_gamma   90.00
#
_symmetry.space_group_name_H-M   'P 1'
#
loop_
_entity.id
_entity.type
_entity.pdbx_description
1 polymer ?
#
loop_
_entity_poly.entity_id
_entity_poly.type
_entity_poly.pdbx_seq_one_letter_code
_entity_poly.pdbx_strand_id
1 'polypeptide(L)'
;MEGRTTIPPSTDSTDLSYSQQSKRRECTSSDGDTQLAVPILGAESDQAGVKICQPGKKRRRFEDGRSNEESKKASSSRRITRSQVRGDRGEELFKWILSKRQFSDEATQQVIDGWHSIWSRHRQRIGEFEEFWTKSGKSWEDLTTVKDPETVISNFIAQQVSAHATNANSNACRTAVGMLFRIQGFQEDRINGFALKQIMKKPVAATRKKRREEPIYKLDILLKHLQERAEFKRKLSEQEHLGCTISSIMAFSTLRLAEIYRASVIQLEDNVWQLSTSIWKGDNYDLTVTFRPLSNLKVCPTSWLSSWIALRNEEDRSKALWWRPKKQKVSSYEYLSKAVHIIMEASGVVKGNSVTSIRKSSITKSINQGATIQEINRASRHKDGPSTVAVHYDMNLNDTIRERLTNFE
;
A
#
# COMPACT_ATOMS: atom_id res chain seq x y z
N MET A 1 55.14 41.50 21.31
CA MET A 1 54.46 41.94 22.55
C MET A 1 53.04 41.39 22.44
N GLU A 2 52.89 40.13 22.82
CA GLU A 2 52.27 39.68 24.09
C GLU A 2 50.73 39.80 24.00
N GLY A 3 49.91 38.74 24.14
CA GLY A 3 50.17 37.41 24.67
C GLY A 3 49.31 36.32 24.02
N ARG A 4 49.90 35.13 23.97
CA ARG A 4 49.31 33.83 23.63
C ARG A 4 48.36 33.37 24.74
N THR A 5 47.35 32.57 24.38
CA THR A 5 47.19 31.28 25.08
C THR A 5 46.71 30.21 24.10
N THR A 6 47.44 29.11 24.08
CA THR A 6 47.28 27.93 23.24
C THR A 6 46.73 26.79 24.11
N ILE A 7 45.65 26.13 23.62
CA ILE A 7 45.18 24.73 23.69
C ILE A 7 45.90 23.74 24.66
N PRO A 8 45.21 22.72 25.22
CA PRO A 8 45.28 21.40 24.58
C PRO A 8 43.97 20.57 24.56
N PRO A 9 43.90 19.52 23.72
CA PRO A 9 42.76 18.61 23.53
C PRO A 9 42.83 17.37 24.44
N SER A 10 41.74 16.60 24.61
CA SER A 10 41.71 15.23 25.17
C SER A 10 40.25 14.80 25.38
N THR A 11 39.76 13.56 25.27
CA THR A 11 40.10 12.25 24.69
C THR A 11 38.80 11.44 24.86
N ASP A 12 38.48 10.54 23.92
CA ASP A 12 37.39 9.58 24.07
C ASP A 12 37.57 8.71 25.33
N SER A 13 36.48 8.45 26.05
CA SER A 13 36.34 7.24 26.85
C SER A 13 34.86 6.86 26.95
N THR A 14 34.57 5.71 26.35
CA THR A 14 33.47 4.80 26.63
C THR A 14 33.44 4.49 28.13
N ASP A 15 32.27 4.53 28.78
CA ASP A 15 31.81 3.34 29.51
C ASP A 15 30.31 3.33 29.86
N LEU A 16 29.83 2.11 30.01
CA LEU A 16 28.47 1.63 30.12
C LEU A 16 27.79 1.86 31.48
N SER A 17 26.46 1.72 31.44
CA SER A 17 25.53 1.35 32.52
C SER A 17 25.10 2.46 33.51
N TYR A 18 23.81 2.81 33.53
CA TYR A 18 22.84 2.13 34.39
C TYR A 18 21.41 2.61 34.12
N SER A 19 20.51 1.65 34.33
CA SER A 19 19.07 1.70 34.32
C SER A 19 18.45 2.56 35.45
N GLN A 20 17.41 3.34 35.13
CA GLN A 20 16.28 3.65 36.01
C GLN A 20 15.02 3.58 35.14
N GLN A 21 14.26 2.49 35.12
CA GLN A 21 13.14 2.18 36.03
C GLN A 21 12.21 3.38 36.30
N SER A 22 11.08 3.45 35.58
CA SER A 22 9.84 3.93 36.19
C SER A 22 8.87 2.74 36.28
N LYS A 23 8.54 2.39 37.52
CA LYS A 23 7.53 1.40 37.90
C LYS A 23 6.18 2.10 38.07
N ARG A 24 5.14 1.31 37.81
CA ARG A 24 3.78 1.32 38.40
C ARG A 24 2.79 2.41 38.01
N ARG A 25 1.72 1.95 37.36
CA ARG A 25 0.44 1.72 38.08
C ARG A 25 -0.22 0.44 37.60
N GLU A 26 -0.28 -0.53 38.51
CA GLU A 26 -1.15 -1.70 38.48
C GLU A 26 -2.55 -1.26 38.93
N CYS A 27 -3.59 -1.73 38.24
CA CYS A 27 -4.90 -1.94 38.86
C CYS A 27 -5.29 -3.39 38.55
N THR A 28 -5.17 -4.23 39.58
CA THR A 28 -5.75 -5.55 39.68
C THR A 28 -7.21 -5.42 40.15
N SER A 29 -8.11 -6.15 39.51
CA SER A 29 -9.25 -6.79 40.21
C SER A 29 -9.63 -8.05 39.44
N SER A 30 -9.52 -9.17 40.13
CA SER A 30 -9.79 -10.54 39.70
C SER A 30 -11.29 -10.89 39.78
N ASP A 31 -11.66 -11.80 38.87
CA ASP A 31 -12.54 -12.96 38.98
C ASP A 31 -14.01 -12.83 39.41
N GLY A 32 -14.85 -13.40 38.54
CA GLY A 32 -16.24 -13.73 38.76
C GLY A 32 -16.80 -14.43 37.53
N ASP A 33 -16.53 -15.73 37.41
CA ASP A 33 -17.23 -16.69 36.54
C ASP A 33 -18.75 -16.46 36.52
N THR A 34 -19.43 -16.68 35.40
CA THR A 34 -20.19 -17.92 35.13
C THR A 34 -20.88 -17.88 33.75
N GLN A 35 -20.92 -19.06 33.11
CA GLN A 35 -21.97 -19.60 32.22
C GLN A 35 -21.96 -19.30 30.71
N LEU A 36 -21.26 -20.20 30.02
CA LEU A 36 -21.72 -21.00 28.88
C LEU A 36 -23.22 -20.89 28.51
N ALA A 37 -23.49 -20.58 27.24
CA ALA A 37 -24.64 -21.11 26.52
C ALA A 37 -24.26 -21.43 25.06
N VAL A 38 -24.34 -22.72 24.73
CA VAL A 38 -24.14 -23.38 23.44
C VAL A 38 -25.48 -23.37 22.66
N PRO A 39 -25.49 -23.46 21.31
CA PRO A 39 -26.51 -22.88 20.44
C PRO A 39 -27.69 -23.83 20.16
N ILE A 40 -28.83 -23.27 19.73
CA ILE A 40 -29.96 -24.04 19.24
C ILE A 40 -29.93 -24.09 17.70
N LEU A 41 -29.74 -25.30 17.19
CA LEU A 41 -30.00 -25.73 15.83
C LEU A 41 -31.52 -25.79 15.58
N GLY A 42 -31.97 -25.23 14.45
CA GLY A 42 -33.28 -25.47 13.85
C GLY A 42 -33.09 -25.69 12.35
N ALA A 43 -33.61 -26.82 11.87
CA ALA A 43 -33.23 -27.51 10.64
C ALA A 43 -33.75 -26.89 9.32
N GLU A 44 -33.15 -27.41 8.25
CA GLU A 44 -33.31 -27.15 6.81
C GLU A 44 -34.76 -27.27 6.29
N SER A 45 -35.04 -26.55 5.19
CA SER A 45 -35.41 -27.26 3.95
C SER A 45 -35.14 -26.43 2.67
N ASP A 46 -34.65 -27.18 1.69
CA ASP A 46 -34.84 -27.09 0.25
C ASP A 46 -33.90 -26.26 -0.66
N GLN A 47 -33.03 -27.07 -1.27
CA GLN A 47 -32.24 -26.86 -2.47
C GLN A 47 -33.08 -26.40 -3.67
N ALA A 48 -32.57 -25.40 -4.38
CA ALA A 48 -32.69 -25.32 -5.83
C ALA A 48 -31.36 -24.82 -6.41
N GLY A 49 -30.73 -25.68 -7.20
CA GLY A 49 -29.33 -25.57 -7.60
C GLY A 49 -28.98 -24.41 -8.52
N VAL A 50 -27.76 -23.90 -8.35
CA VAL A 50 -27.05 -23.17 -9.39
C VAL A 50 -25.64 -23.74 -9.51
N LYS A 51 -25.35 -24.20 -10.73
CA LYS A 51 -24.13 -24.89 -11.16
C LYS A 51 -22.85 -24.18 -10.72
N ILE A 52 -21.97 -24.98 -10.10
CA ILE A 52 -20.53 -24.75 -9.99
C ILE A 52 -19.94 -24.66 -11.40
N CYS A 53 -19.21 -23.58 -11.70
CA CYS A 53 -18.28 -23.51 -12.82
C CYS A 53 -16.88 -23.19 -12.31
N GLN A 54 -16.01 -24.18 -12.42
CA GLN A 54 -14.56 -24.12 -12.17
C GLN A 54 -13.83 -23.29 -13.26
N PRO A 55 -12.57 -22.88 -13.00
CA PRO A 55 -11.97 -21.65 -13.48
C PRO A 55 -11.15 -21.80 -14.76
N GLY A 56 -11.00 -20.71 -15.50
CA GLY A 56 -9.97 -20.62 -16.52
C GLY A 56 -10.18 -19.49 -17.52
N LYS A 57 -9.41 -18.42 -17.39
CA LYS A 57 -8.86 -17.67 -18.54
C LYS A 57 -7.77 -16.70 -18.06
N LYS A 58 -6.52 -17.15 -18.22
CA LYS A 58 -5.30 -16.31 -18.14
C LYS A 58 -5.45 -15.14 -19.12
N ARG A 59 -5.38 -13.90 -18.62
CA ARG A 59 -5.37 -12.69 -19.46
C ARG A 59 -3.94 -12.20 -19.69
N ARG A 60 -3.63 -11.97 -20.97
CA ARG A 60 -2.44 -11.30 -21.48
C ARG A 60 -2.41 -9.86 -20.96
N ARG A 61 -1.29 -9.45 -20.34
CA ARG A 61 -0.93 -8.05 -20.16
C ARG A 61 -0.17 -7.61 -21.42
N PHE A 62 -0.67 -6.59 -22.10
CA PHE A 62 0.17 -5.72 -22.92
C PHE A 62 0.61 -4.59 -22.00
N GLU A 63 1.92 -4.48 -21.76
CA GLU A 63 2.54 -3.27 -21.24
C GLU A 63 3.23 -2.59 -22.41
N ASP A 64 2.75 -1.40 -22.78
CA ASP A 64 3.47 -0.48 -23.66
C ASP A 64 4.64 0.11 -22.88
N GLY A 65 5.82 -0.44 -23.13
CA GLY A 65 7.11 0.15 -22.80
C GLY A 65 7.93 0.27 -24.07
N ARG A 66 8.01 1.47 -24.63
CA ARG A 66 8.89 1.79 -25.77
C ARG A 66 10.33 1.85 -25.26
N SER A 67 11.17 0.94 -25.76
CA SER A 67 12.57 1.21 -26.10
C SER A 67 13.03 0.11 -27.06
N ASN A 68 13.29 0.49 -28.31
CA ASN A 68 14.02 -0.32 -29.28
C ASN A 68 15.43 -0.61 -28.73
N GLU A 69 15.83 -1.88 -28.72
CA GLU A 69 16.93 -2.38 -29.55
C GLU A 69 16.84 -3.91 -29.60
N GLU A 70 16.99 -4.47 -30.80
CA GLU A 70 16.82 -5.88 -31.10
C GLU A 70 17.82 -6.76 -30.33
N SER A 71 17.30 -7.68 -29.52
CA SER A 71 18.00 -8.93 -29.25
C SER A 71 17.00 -10.08 -29.43
N LYS A 72 17.34 -10.98 -30.35
CA LYS A 72 16.52 -12.10 -30.82
C LYS A 72 15.88 -12.87 -29.66
N LYS A 73 14.55 -12.78 -29.57
CA LYS A 73 13.72 -13.47 -28.57
C LYS A 73 13.68 -14.97 -28.87
N ALA A 74 14.32 -15.77 -28.04
CA ALA A 74 13.87 -17.13 -27.82
C ALA A 74 12.52 -17.12 -27.05
N SER A 75 11.62 -18.00 -27.46
CA SER A 75 10.19 -18.13 -27.12
C SER A 75 9.74 -17.78 -25.68
N SER A 76 8.59 -17.09 -25.58
CA SER A 76 7.94 -16.64 -24.34
C SER A 76 7.17 -17.73 -23.56
N SER A 77 7.00 -18.93 -24.12
CA SER A 77 6.23 -20.00 -23.46
C SER A 77 6.97 -20.60 -22.25
N ARG A 78 8.28 -20.85 -22.35
CA ARG A 78 9.07 -21.46 -21.25
C ARG A 78 9.12 -20.61 -19.99
N ARG A 79 9.18 -19.26 -20.13
CA ARG A 79 9.23 -18.35 -18.97
C ARG A 79 7.93 -18.37 -18.16
N ILE A 80 6.78 -18.48 -18.83
CA ILE A 80 5.46 -18.52 -18.18
C ILE A 80 5.28 -19.83 -17.41
N THR A 81 5.66 -20.97 -18.01
CA THR A 81 5.57 -22.28 -17.35
C THR A 81 6.49 -22.35 -16.14
N ARG A 82 7.74 -21.90 -16.26
CA ARG A 82 8.70 -21.89 -15.14
C ARG A 82 8.26 -20.98 -14.00
N SER A 83 7.66 -19.83 -14.31
CA SER A 83 7.13 -18.92 -13.29
C SER A 83 5.94 -19.50 -12.53
N GLN A 84 5.09 -20.27 -13.20
CA GLN A 84 3.94 -20.92 -12.58
C GLN A 84 4.41 -22.06 -11.67
N VAL A 85 5.22 -22.98 -12.18
CA VAL A 85 5.77 -24.12 -11.43
C VAL A 85 6.47 -23.65 -10.15
N ARG A 86 7.31 -22.60 -10.27
CA ARG A 86 8.00 -22.03 -9.11
C ARG A 86 7.03 -21.44 -8.09
N GLY A 87 6.00 -20.73 -8.55
CA GLY A 87 4.98 -20.20 -7.66
C GLY A 87 4.19 -21.28 -6.94
N ASP A 88 3.93 -22.40 -7.61
CA ASP A 88 3.15 -23.51 -7.06
C ASP A 88 3.97 -24.26 -6.00
N ARG A 89 5.24 -24.60 -6.29
CA ARG A 89 6.17 -25.17 -5.30
C ARG A 89 6.35 -24.28 -4.07
N GLY A 90 6.41 -22.96 -4.27
CA GLY A 90 6.55 -22.02 -3.16
C GLY A 90 5.29 -21.93 -2.29
N GLU A 91 4.10 -22.13 -2.86
CA GLU A 91 2.87 -22.23 -2.10
C GLU A 91 2.77 -23.56 -1.34
N GLU A 92 3.17 -24.67 -1.98
CA GLU A 92 3.24 -25.99 -1.34
C GLU A 92 4.18 -25.99 -0.13
N LEU A 93 5.40 -25.44 -0.28
CA LEU A 93 6.35 -25.33 0.84
C LEU A 93 5.77 -24.48 1.99
N PHE A 94 5.09 -23.38 1.67
CA PHE A 94 4.46 -22.53 2.67
C PHE A 94 3.35 -23.25 3.45
N LYS A 95 2.46 -23.94 2.73
CA LYS A 95 1.38 -24.74 3.33
C LYS A 95 1.95 -25.87 4.19
N TRP A 96 3.03 -26.51 3.74
CA TRP A 96 3.73 -27.55 4.50
C TRP A 96 4.34 -27.02 5.80
N ILE A 97 4.95 -25.83 5.82
CA ILE A 97 5.48 -25.24 7.07
C ILE A 97 4.35 -24.95 8.06
N LEU A 98 3.20 -24.45 7.59
CA LEU A 98 2.03 -24.19 8.44
C LEU A 98 1.43 -25.48 9.00
N SER A 99 1.36 -26.56 8.20
CA SER A 99 0.87 -27.84 8.69
C SER A 99 1.80 -28.45 9.74
N LYS A 100 3.12 -28.26 9.65
CA LYS A 100 4.07 -28.63 10.73
C LYS A 100 3.85 -27.84 12.02
N ARG A 101 3.22 -26.67 11.95
CA ARG A 101 2.76 -25.89 13.10
C ARG A 101 1.31 -26.17 13.51
N GLN A 102 0.69 -27.21 12.95
CA GLN A 102 -0.67 -27.64 13.25
C GLN A 102 -1.76 -26.60 12.89
N PHE A 103 -1.49 -25.72 11.92
CA PHE A 103 -2.54 -24.89 11.34
C PHE A 103 -3.47 -25.78 10.50
N SER A 104 -4.78 -25.56 10.60
CA SER A 104 -5.75 -26.20 9.72
C SER A 104 -5.65 -25.65 8.28
N ASP A 105 -6.23 -26.36 7.33
CA ASP A 105 -6.28 -25.91 5.94
C ASP A 105 -7.06 -24.60 5.80
N GLU A 106 -8.13 -24.42 6.57
CA GLU A 106 -8.92 -23.18 6.60
C GLU A 106 -8.11 -22.02 7.16
N ALA A 107 -7.42 -22.22 8.28
CA ALA A 107 -6.56 -21.19 8.87
C ALA A 107 -5.41 -20.82 7.92
N THR A 108 -4.84 -21.82 7.24
CA THR A 108 -3.81 -21.63 6.21
C THR A 108 -4.33 -20.78 5.05
N GLN A 109 -5.55 -21.07 4.57
CA GLN A 109 -6.15 -20.30 3.49
C GLN A 109 -6.46 -18.86 3.90
N GLN A 110 -6.95 -18.63 5.13
CA GLN A 110 -7.16 -17.28 5.67
C GLN A 110 -5.87 -16.47 5.74
N VAL A 111 -4.75 -17.10 6.14
CA VAL A 111 -3.44 -16.46 6.12
C VAL A 111 -3.06 -16.04 4.69
N ILE A 112 -3.23 -16.93 3.71
CA ILE A 112 -2.93 -16.66 2.30
C ILE A 112 -3.80 -15.51 1.77
N ASP A 113 -5.10 -15.54 2.04
CA ASP A 113 -6.06 -14.54 1.56
C ASP A 113 -5.78 -13.15 2.15
N GLY A 114 -5.33 -13.11 3.41
CA GLY A 114 -4.91 -11.87 4.08
C GLY A 114 -3.72 -11.15 3.43
N TRP A 115 -2.88 -11.86 2.65
CA TRP A 115 -1.77 -11.24 1.90
C TRP A 115 -2.21 -10.62 0.56
N HIS A 116 -3.46 -10.85 0.13
CA HIS A 116 -4.06 -10.29 -1.08
C HIS A 116 -3.12 -10.37 -2.31
N SER A 117 -2.89 -9.24 -2.99
CA SER A 117 -2.05 -9.16 -4.19
C SER A 117 -0.56 -9.38 -3.95
N ILE A 118 -0.11 -9.39 -2.69
CA ILE A 118 1.30 -9.58 -2.34
C ILE A 118 1.66 -11.07 -2.38
N TRP A 119 0.70 -11.96 -2.07
CA TRP A 119 0.90 -13.41 -2.03
C TRP A 119 1.56 -13.96 -3.29
N SER A 120 1.09 -13.51 -4.47
CA SER A 120 1.61 -14.00 -5.75
C SER A 120 3.11 -13.78 -5.91
N ARG A 121 3.65 -12.68 -5.34
CA ARG A 121 5.08 -12.38 -5.35
C ARG A 121 5.82 -13.20 -4.31
N HIS A 122 5.25 -13.35 -3.12
CA HIS A 122 5.86 -14.14 -2.05
C HIS A 122 5.99 -15.62 -2.44
N ARG A 123 4.93 -16.27 -2.90
CA ARG A 123 4.99 -17.68 -3.33
C ARG A 123 6.02 -17.91 -4.43
N GLN A 124 6.15 -16.96 -5.38
CA GLN A 124 7.17 -17.06 -6.42
C GLN A 124 8.58 -17.01 -5.86
N ARG A 125 8.86 -16.14 -4.88
CA ARG A 125 10.19 -16.03 -4.24
C ARG A 125 10.49 -17.21 -3.30
N ILE A 126 9.48 -17.73 -2.61
CA ILE A 126 9.60 -18.94 -1.79
C ILE A 126 9.95 -20.15 -2.66
N GLY A 127 9.37 -20.26 -3.86
CA GLY A 127 9.77 -21.29 -4.82
C GLY A 127 11.22 -21.17 -5.29
N GLU A 128 11.78 -19.95 -5.37
CA GLU A 128 13.22 -19.76 -5.66
C GLU A 128 14.10 -20.29 -4.53
N PHE A 129 13.66 -20.06 -3.30
CA PHE A 129 14.33 -20.56 -2.12
C PHE A 129 14.25 -22.09 -2.04
N GLU A 130 13.09 -22.67 -2.34
CA GLU A 130 12.91 -24.12 -2.38
C GLU A 130 13.82 -24.79 -3.43
N GLU A 131 13.96 -24.18 -4.62
CA GLU A 131 14.91 -24.66 -5.64
C GLU A 131 16.36 -24.60 -5.14
N PHE A 132 16.74 -23.55 -4.40
CA PHE A 132 18.06 -23.44 -3.78
C PHE A 132 18.28 -24.52 -2.71
N TRP A 133 17.28 -24.72 -1.86
CA TRP A 133 17.32 -25.65 -0.74
C TRP A 133 17.52 -27.08 -1.24
N THR A 134 16.69 -27.51 -2.18
CA THR A 134 16.74 -28.84 -2.78
C THR A 134 18.01 -29.08 -3.61
N LYS A 135 18.51 -28.08 -4.34
CA LYS A 135 19.80 -28.16 -5.05
C LYS A 135 21.00 -28.31 -4.12
N SER A 136 20.86 -27.89 -2.87
CA SER A 136 21.88 -28.08 -1.83
C SER A 136 21.80 -29.47 -1.19
N GLY A 137 20.97 -30.37 -1.73
CA GLY A 137 20.78 -31.73 -1.23
C GLY A 137 19.88 -31.83 0.01
N LYS A 138 19.17 -30.77 0.38
CA LYS A 138 18.36 -30.71 1.61
C LYS A 138 16.89 -31.00 1.34
N SER A 139 16.26 -31.71 2.25
CA SER A 139 14.81 -32.00 2.23
C SER A 139 14.02 -30.89 2.92
N TRP A 140 12.70 -30.86 2.77
CA TRP A 140 11.89 -29.89 3.51
C TRP A 140 11.94 -30.14 5.02
N GLU A 141 12.07 -31.41 5.44
CA GLU A 141 12.25 -31.79 6.84
C GLU A 141 13.45 -31.10 7.49
N ASP A 142 14.55 -30.89 6.75
CA ASP A 142 15.72 -30.16 7.23
C ASP A 142 15.41 -28.70 7.61
N LEU A 143 14.33 -28.10 7.09
CA LEU A 143 13.91 -26.76 7.51
C LEU A 143 13.45 -26.74 8.97
N THR A 144 12.89 -27.85 9.47
CA THR A 144 12.42 -27.93 10.87
C THR A 144 13.56 -27.95 11.87
N THR A 145 14.76 -28.31 11.44
CA THR A 145 15.96 -28.40 12.29
C THR A 145 16.87 -27.17 12.17
N VAL A 146 16.51 -26.20 11.31
CA VAL A 146 17.26 -24.93 11.16
C VAL A 146 17.35 -24.24 12.51
N LYS A 147 18.57 -24.00 12.99
CA LYS A 147 18.81 -23.22 14.21
C LYS A 147 19.02 -21.75 13.92
N ASP A 148 19.65 -21.43 12.79
CA ASP A 148 20.05 -20.08 12.42
C ASP A 148 19.47 -19.69 11.04
N PRO A 149 18.31 -19.01 11.00
CA PRO A 149 17.71 -18.57 9.75
C PRO A 149 18.51 -17.45 9.07
N GLU A 150 19.28 -16.63 9.79
CA GLU A 150 20.11 -15.59 9.19
C GLU A 150 21.13 -16.20 8.23
N THR A 151 21.84 -17.25 8.66
CA THR A 151 22.82 -17.95 7.83
C THR A 151 22.17 -18.55 6.58
N VAL A 152 20.99 -19.15 6.71
CA VAL A 152 20.27 -19.74 5.57
C VAL A 152 19.90 -18.67 4.55
N ILE A 153 19.32 -17.55 4.99
CA ILE A 153 18.92 -16.46 4.10
C ILE A 153 20.16 -15.81 3.48
N SER A 154 21.23 -15.61 4.26
CA SER A 154 22.47 -15.00 3.78
C SER A 154 23.12 -15.82 2.67
N ASN A 155 23.22 -17.14 2.84
CA ASN A 155 23.76 -18.04 1.82
C ASN A 155 22.90 -18.07 0.56
N PHE A 156 21.58 -18.10 0.72
CA PHE A 156 20.64 -18.01 -0.40
C PHE A 156 20.84 -16.72 -1.20
N ILE A 157 20.88 -15.57 -0.52
CA ILE A 157 21.06 -14.27 -1.19
C ILE A 157 22.44 -14.17 -1.84
N ALA A 158 23.50 -14.64 -1.17
CA ALA A 158 24.85 -14.65 -1.74
C ALA A 158 24.91 -15.46 -3.04
N GLN A 159 24.25 -16.62 -3.09
CA GLN A 159 24.12 -17.42 -4.32
C GLN A 159 23.30 -16.69 -5.40
N GLN A 160 22.25 -15.97 -5.03
CA GLN A 160 21.51 -15.16 -6.00
C GLN A 160 22.37 -14.05 -6.60
N VAL A 161 23.18 -13.39 -5.77
CA VAL A 161 24.09 -12.32 -6.22
C VAL A 161 25.16 -12.88 -7.15
N SER A 162 25.75 -14.05 -6.85
CA SER A 162 26.73 -14.70 -7.73
C SER A 162 26.10 -15.16 -9.05
N ALA A 163 24.82 -15.55 -9.03
CA ALA A 163 24.04 -15.86 -10.23
C ALA A 163 23.53 -14.61 -10.99
N HIS A 164 24.04 -13.41 -10.69
CA HIS A 164 23.66 -12.14 -11.29
C HIS A 164 22.14 -11.83 -11.22
N ALA A 165 21.47 -12.26 -10.15
CA ALA A 165 20.09 -11.87 -9.91
C ALA A 165 19.96 -10.35 -9.74
N THR A 166 18.81 -9.80 -10.12
CA THR A 166 18.57 -8.36 -9.96
C THR A 166 18.49 -8.00 -8.47
N ASN A 167 18.95 -6.81 -8.11
CA ASN A 167 18.85 -6.29 -6.74
C ASN A 167 17.40 -6.30 -6.21
N ALA A 168 16.42 -6.04 -7.09
CA ALA A 168 15.00 -6.13 -6.77
C ALA A 168 14.57 -7.56 -6.43
N ASN A 169 15.12 -8.56 -7.13
CA ASN A 169 14.87 -9.95 -6.79
C ASN A 169 15.41 -10.31 -5.41
N SER A 170 16.66 -9.93 -5.11
CA SER A 170 17.28 -10.21 -3.81
C SER A 170 16.48 -9.59 -2.66
N ASN A 171 15.98 -8.37 -2.82
CA ASN A 171 15.12 -7.73 -1.80
C ASN A 171 13.78 -8.45 -1.62
N ALA A 172 13.15 -8.87 -2.72
CA ALA A 172 11.90 -9.63 -2.67
C ALA A 172 12.10 -11.01 -2.04
N CYS A 173 13.20 -11.69 -2.35
CA CYS A 173 13.61 -12.96 -1.79
C CYS A 173 13.85 -12.87 -0.28
N ARG A 174 14.67 -11.91 0.16
CA ARG A 174 14.93 -11.66 1.58
C ARG A 174 13.62 -11.48 2.36
N THR A 175 12.69 -10.70 1.79
CA THR A 175 11.40 -10.43 2.43
C THR A 175 10.51 -11.67 2.51
N ALA A 176 10.38 -12.41 1.40
CA ALA A 176 9.52 -13.60 1.34
C ALA A 176 10.06 -14.76 2.19
N VAL A 177 11.37 -15.00 2.19
CA VAL A 177 11.99 -16.05 2.99
C VAL A 177 12.06 -15.66 4.47
N GLY A 178 12.33 -14.40 4.78
CA GLY A 178 12.22 -13.89 6.15
C GLY A 178 10.82 -14.06 6.71
N MET A 179 9.78 -13.78 5.90
CA MET A 179 8.38 -14.07 6.27
C MET A 179 8.15 -15.57 6.53
N LEU A 180 8.69 -16.45 5.68
CA LEU A 180 8.57 -17.90 5.84
C LEU A 180 9.12 -18.37 7.20
N PHE A 181 10.33 -17.92 7.57
CA PHE A 181 10.92 -18.24 8.88
C PHE A 181 10.18 -17.59 10.04
N ARG A 182 9.61 -16.39 9.87
CA ARG A 182 8.76 -15.79 10.89
C ARG A 182 7.51 -16.64 11.14
N ILE A 183 6.89 -17.15 10.09
CA ILE A 183 5.75 -18.07 10.19
C ILE A 183 6.15 -19.40 10.80
N GLN A 184 7.38 -19.87 10.59
CA GLN A 184 7.90 -21.05 11.29
C GLN A 184 8.08 -20.82 12.80
N GLY A 185 8.13 -19.56 13.26
CA GLY A 185 8.21 -19.19 14.68
C GLY A 185 9.50 -18.49 15.07
N PHE A 186 10.38 -18.17 14.13
CA PHE A 186 11.60 -17.41 14.42
C PHE A 186 11.29 -15.93 14.70
N GLN A 187 12.02 -15.37 15.67
CA GLN A 187 11.95 -13.95 16.00
C GLN A 187 12.67 -13.09 14.95
N GLU A 188 12.20 -11.85 14.79
CA GLU A 188 12.64 -10.94 13.72
C GLU A 188 14.12 -10.56 13.80
N ASP A 189 14.66 -10.48 15.01
CA ASP A 189 16.06 -10.21 15.32
C ASP A 189 16.98 -11.35 14.87
N ARG A 190 16.53 -12.61 15.02
CA ARG A 190 17.25 -13.80 14.56
C ARG A 190 17.23 -13.96 13.05
N ILE A 191 16.19 -13.43 12.38
CA ILE A 191 16.06 -13.48 10.92
C ILE A 191 16.88 -12.36 10.28
N ASN A 192 16.89 -11.17 10.87
CA ASN A 192 17.52 -9.97 10.31
C ASN A 192 18.78 -9.54 11.08
N GLY A 193 19.69 -10.48 11.30
CA GLY A 193 20.96 -10.18 11.94
C GLY A 193 21.89 -9.30 11.10
N PHE A 194 23.09 -9.07 11.63
CA PHE A 194 24.02 -8.08 11.12
C PHE A 194 24.64 -8.48 9.77
N ALA A 195 24.98 -9.75 9.57
CA ALA A 195 25.62 -10.22 8.34
C ALA A 195 24.66 -10.09 7.15
N LEU A 196 23.40 -10.48 7.33
CA LEU A 196 22.38 -10.31 6.31
C LEU A 196 22.17 -8.84 5.96
N LYS A 197 22.17 -7.94 6.96
CA LYS A 197 22.08 -6.48 6.72
C LYS A 197 23.23 -5.97 5.85
N GLN A 198 24.46 -6.44 6.07
CA GLN A 198 25.62 -6.05 5.25
C GLN A 198 25.50 -6.56 3.81
N ILE A 199 25.14 -7.83 3.62
CA ILE A 199 24.91 -8.43 2.29
C ILE A 199 23.85 -7.64 1.51
N MET A 200 22.78 -7.23 2.22
CA MET A 200 21.64 -6.53 1.61
C MET A 200 21.88 -5.04 1.37
N LYS A 201 22.97 -4.43 1.87
CA LYS A 201 23.22 -2.99 1.75
C LYS A 201 23.23 -2.52 0.30
N LYS A 202 23.94 -3.22 -0.59
CA LYS A 202 24.03 -2.89 -2.03
C LYS A 202 22.71 -3.15 -2.78
N PRO A 203 22.05 -4.31 -2.65
CA PRO A 203 20.74 -4.52 -3.26
C PRO A 203 19.66 -3.55 -2.78
N VAL A 204 19.64 -3.23 -1.49
CA VAL A 204 18.71 -2.24 -0.93
C VAL A 204 19.01 -0.86 -1.50
N ALA A 205 20.26 -0.40 -1.45
CA ALA A 205 20.64 0.92 -1.97
C ALA A 205 20.33 1.06 -3.47
N ALA A 206 20.63 0.04 -4.28
CA ALA A 206 20.42 0.08 -5.73
C ALA A 206 18.93 0.09 -6.15
N THR A 207 18.02 -0.34 -5.26
CA THR A 207 16.57 -0.33 -5.53
C THR A 207 15.85 0.82 -4.85
N ARG A 208 16.53 1.62 -4.03
CA ARG A 208 15.96 2.87 -3.52
C ARG A 208 15.61 3.74 -4.72
N LYS A 209 14.37 4.22 -4.77
CA LYS A 209 13.98 5.22 -5.76
C LYS A 209 14.90 6.42 -5.60
N LYS A 210 15.61 6.78 -6.68
CA LYS A 210 16.34 8.06 -6.73
C LYS A 210 15.31 9.15 -6.51
N ARG A 211 15.45 9.89 -5.42
CA ARG A 211 14.62 11.06 -5.18
C ARG A 211 15.13 12.16 -6.09
N ARG A 212 14.22 12.77 -6.83
CA ARG A 212 14.47 13.94 -7.65
C ARG A 212 13.44 14.98 -7.25
N GLU A 213 13.85 16.23 -7.23
CA GLU A 213 12.89 17.31 -7.28
C GLU A 213 12.12 17.19 -8.59
N GLU A 214 10.80 17.22 -8.50
CA GLU A 214 9.92 17.01 -9.65
C GLU A 214 8.80 18.05 -9.58
N PRO A 215 8.53 18.78 -10.67
CA PRO A 215 7.44 19.74 -10.69
C PRO A 215 6.12 19.02 -10.42
N ILE A 216 5.45 19.44 -9.35
CA ILE A 216 4.12 18.96 -9.00
C ILE A 216 3.12 19.85 -9.75
N TYR A 217 2.22 19.25 -10.54
CA TYR A 217 1.22 20.04 -11.24
C TYR A 217 0.30 20.74 -10.22
N LYS A 218 -0.11 21.97 -10.55
CA LYS A 218 -1.01 22.76 -9.70
C LYS A 218 -2.37 22.08 -9.62
N LEU A 219 -2.86 21.82 -8.41
CA LEU A 219 -4.17 21.21 -8.20
C LEU A 219 -5.31 22.02 -8.87
N ASP A 220 -5.10 23.32 -9.08
CA ASP A 220 -6.05 24.21 -9.77
C ASP A 220 -6.48 23.73 -11.15
N ILE A 221 -5.62 23.06 -11.92
CA ILE A 221 -6.01 22.57 -13.26
C ILE A 221 -7.12 21.51 -13.14
N LEU A 222 -7.01 20.63 -12.14
CA LEU A 222 -8.02 19.62 -11.85
C LEU A 222 -9.29 20.26 -11.28
N LEU A 223 -9.16 21.20 -10.35
CA LEU A 223 -10.32 21.86 -9.74
C LEU A 223 -11.11 22.71 -10.75
N LYS A 224 -10.43 23.43 -11.65
CA LYS A 224 -11.08 24.16 -12.75
C LYS A 224 -11.85 23.21 -13.66
N HIS A 225 -11.24 22.08 -14.02
CA HIS A 225 -11.93 21.06 -14.81
C HIS A 225 -13.17 20.51 -14.10
N LEU A 226 -13.08 20.17 -12.81
CA LEU A 226 -14.24 19.74 -12.02
C LEU A 226 -15.34 20.82 -12.02
N GLN A 227 -14.94 22.08 -11.88
CA GLN A 227 -15.88 23.21 -11.90
C GLN A 227 -16.59 23.35 -13.25
N GLU A 228 -15.87 23.23 -14.36
CA GLU A 228 -16.46 23.25 -15.72
C GLU A 228 -17.41 22.06 -15.94
N ARG A 229 -17.02 20.87 -15.50
CA ARG A 229 -17.87 19.66 -15.59
C ARG A 229 -19.11 19.75 -14.73
N ALA A 230 -19.09 20.54 -13.65
CA ALA A 230 -20.24 20.72 -12.78
C ALA A 230 -21.45 21.35 -13.52
N GLU A 231 -21.20 22.25 -14.48
CA GLU A 231 -22.24 22.89 -15.30
C GLU A 231 -23.01 21.90 -16.18
N PHE A 232 -22.35 20.80 -16.56
CA PHE A 232 -22.90 19.81 -17.48
C PHE A 232 -23.07 18.43 -16.84
N LYS A 233 -23.25 18.36 -15.51
CA LYS A 233 -23.38 17.10 -14.74
C LYS A 233 -24.33 16.08 -15.37
N ARG A 234 -25.48 16.53 -15.88
CA ARG A 234 -26.51 15.68 -16.49
C ARG A 234 -26.07 15.04 -17.82
N LYS A 235 -25.09 15.64 -18.50
CA LYS A 235 -24.56 15.16 -19.80
C LYS A 235 -23.31 14.29 -19.65
N LEU A 236 -22.74 14.19 -18.45
CA LEU A 236 -21.55 13.38 -18.22
C LEU A 236 -21.87 11.90 -18.44
N SER A 237 -20.92 11.17 -19.03
CA SER A 237 -20.97 9.71 -18.99
C SER A 237 -20.88 9.22 -17.54
N GLU A 238 -21.41 8.01 -17.28
CA GLU A 238 -21.31 7.39 -15.95
C GLU A 238 -19.85 7.30 -15.47
N GLN A 239 -18.92 7.07 -16.39
CA GLN A 239 -17.49 6.99 -16.09
C GLN A 239 -16.87 8.36 -15.75
N GLU A 240 -17.20 9.41 -16.50
CA GLU A 240 -16.73 10.77 -16.22
C GLU A 240 -17.29 11.29 -14.90
N HIS A 241 -18.57 11.05 -14.64
CA HIS A 241 -19.22 11.44 -13.39
C HIS A 241 -18.53 10.76 -12.20
N LEU A 242 -18.32 9.44 -12.27
CA LEU A 242 -17.58 8.68 -11.27
C LEU A 242 -16.16 9.24 -11.07
N GLY A 243 -15.46 9.52 -12.17
CA GLY A 243 -14.13 10.11 -12.15
C GLY A 243 -14.10 11.47 -11.46
N CYS A 244 -15.08 12.34 -11.72
CA CYS A 244 -15.20 13.66 -11.10
C CYS A 244 -15.45 13.54 -9.59
N THR A 245 -16.39 12.67 -9.19
CA THR A 245 -16.72 12.43 -7.78
C THR A 245 -15.51 11.92 -6.99
N ILE A 246 -14.79 10.93 -7.52
CA ILE A 246 -13.60 10.39 -6.85
C ILE A 246 -12.47 11.44 -6.82
N SER A 247 -12.25 12.17 -7.91
CA SER A 247 -11.21 13.19 -7.96
C SER A 247 -11.46 14.31 -6.95
N SER A 248 -12.72 14.72 -6.77
CA SER A 248 -13.13 15.68 -5.73
C SER A 248 -12.85 15.11 -4.33
N ILE A 249 -13.30 13.89 -4.02
CA ILE A 249 -13.03 13.26 -2.71
C ILE A 249 -11.53 13.16 -2.45
N MET A 250 -10.73 12.73 -3.43
CA MET A 250 -9.28 12.63 -3.32
C MET A 250 -8.61 13.99 -3.06
N ALA A 251 -9.04 15.03 -3.78
CA ALA A 251 -8.49 16.37 -3.63
C ALA A 251 -8.74 16.96 -2.24
N PHE A 252 -9.91 16.69 -1.64
CA PHE A 252 -10.32 17.31 -0.37
C PHE A 252 -10.14 16.45 0.89
N SER A 253 -9.90 15.14 0.76
CA SER A 253 -9.66 14.25 1.92
C SER A 253 -8.23 13.72 2.03
N THR A 254 -7.43 13.86 0.97
CA THR A 254 -6.12 13.23 0.81
C THR A 254 -6.13 11.70 0.94
N LEU A 255 -7.29 11.06 0.89
CA LEU A 255 -7.42 9.60 0.89
C LEU A 255 -6.81 8.98 -0.37
N ARG A 256 -6.28 7.77 -0.23
CA ARG A 256 -5.81 6.95 -1.35
C ARG A 256 -7.01 6.34 -2.07
N LEU A 257 -6.83 6.06 -3.36
CA LEU A 257 -7.87 5.40 -4.16
C LEU A 257 -8.35 4.08 -3.52
N ALA A 258 -7.45 3.31 -2.90
CA ALA A 258 -7.81 2.05 -2.25
C ALA A 258 -8.65 2.25 -0.98
N GLU A 259 -8.49 3.38 -0.28
CA GLU A 259 -9.30 3.76 0.88
C GLU A 259 -10.69 4.21 0.41
N ILE A 260 -10.74 5.02 -0.64
CA ILE A 260 -12.00 5.46 -1.26
C ILE A 260 -12.77 4.28 -1.86
N TYR A 261 -12.08 3.34 -2.50
CA TYR A 261 -12.69 2.15 -3.10
C TYR A 261 -13.46 1.30 -2.07
N ARG A 262 -12.92 1.18 -0.85
CA ARG A 262 -13.53 0.41 0.25
C ARG A 262 -14.52 1.21 1.09
N ALA A 263 -14.70 2.49 0.79
CA ALA A 263 -15.48 3.37 1.63
C ALA A 263 -16.99 3.13 1.48
N SER A 264 -17.71 3.36 2.58
CA SER A 264 -19.15 3.59 2.62
C SER A 264 -19.43 5.05 2.92
N VAL A 265 -20.64 5.51 2.62
CA VAL A 265 -21.06 6.88 2.93
C VAL A 265 -22.44 6.91 3.57
N ILE A 266 -22.64 7.90 4.43
CA ILE A 266 -23.92 8.24 5.03
C ILE A 266 -24.15 9.74 4.77
N GLN A 267 -25.35 10.07 4.27
CA GLN A 267 -25.80 11.45 4.17
C GLN A 267 -26.47 11.82 5.49
N LEU A 268 -25.99 12.89 6.11
CA LEU A 268 -26.60 13.52 7.28
C LEU A 268 -27.44 14.72 6.83
N GLU A 269 -28.00 15.44 7.80
CA GLU A 269 -28.69 16.71 7.58
C GLU A 269 -27.78 17.77 6.92
N ASP A 270 -28.39 18.80 6.35
CA ASP A 270 -27.70 19.93 5.71
C ASP A 270 -26.68 19.56 4.63
N ASN A 271 -26.93 18.44 3.93
CA ASN A 271 -26.05 17.92 2.88
C ASN A 271 -24.61 17.67 3.38
N VAL A 272 -24.48 17.33 4.66
CA VAL A 272 -23.24 16.83 5.25
C VAL A 272 -23.10 15.35 4.92
N TRP A 273 -21.90 14.92 4.54
CA TRP A 273 -21.61 13.52 4.20
C TRP A 273 -20.52 12.96 5.08
N GLN A 274 -20.75 11.79 5.67
CA GLN A 274 -19.72 11.02 6.36
C GLN A 274 -19.25 9.88 5.46
N LEU A 275 -17.95 9.83 5.19
CA LEU A 275 -17.29 8.77 4.46
C LEU A 275 -16.50 7.91 5.45
N SER A 276 -16.87 6.64 5.57
CA SER A 276 -16.23 5.68 6.47
C SER A 276 -15.40 4.69 5.67
N THR A 277 -14.15 4.45 6.08
CA THR A 277 -13.22 3.52 5.41
C THR A 277 -12.21 2.97 6.39
N SER A 278 -11.65 1.80 6.11
CA SER A 278 -10.57 1.21 6.90
C SER A 278 -9.19 1.59 6.33
N ILE A 279 -8.26 2.01 7.19
CA ILE A 279 -6.88 2.33 6.81
C ILE A 279 -6.00 1.11 7.09
N TRP A 280 -5.70 0.33 6.06
CA TRP A 280 -4.90 -0.90 6.20
C TRP A 280 -3.39 -0.68 6.15
N LYS A 281 -2.94 0.57 6.01
CA LYS A 281 -1.52 0.90 5.96
C LYS A 281 -1.13 1.59 7.26
N GLY A 282 -0.25 0.96 8.02
CA GLY A 282 0.17 1.44 9.34
C GLY A 282 -0.56 0.68 10.43
N ASP A 283 -1.16 1.41 11.37
CA ASP A 283 -1.71 0.85 12.60
C ASP A 283 -3.14 0.30 12.48
N ASN A 284 -3.60 0.00 11.25
CA ASN A 284 -4.90 -0.63 10.97
C ASN A 284 -6.09 -0.06 11.78
N TYR A 285 -6.67 1.06 11.33
CA TYR A 285 -7.77 1.72 12.03
C TYR A 285 -8.91 2.10 11.09
N ASP A 286 -10.12 2.20 11.63
CA ASP A 286 -11.26 2.74 10.92
C ASP A 286 -11.26 4.26 10.97
N LEU A 287 -11.64 4.86 9.85
CA LEU A 287 -11.61 6.29 9.65
C LEU A 287 -12.94 6.77 9.10
N THR A 288 -13.48 7.81 9.75
CA THR A 288 -14.60 8.59 9.22
C THR A 288 -14.14 10.00 8.85
N VAL A 289 -14.43 10.41 7.62
CA VAL A 289 -14.20 11.76 7.11
C VAL A 289 -15.55 12.44 6.94
N THR A 290 -15.74 13.59 7.59
CA THR A 290 -16.96 14.39 7.44
C THR A 290 -16.72 15.51 6.43
N PHE A 291 -17.47 15.49 5.33
CA PHE A 291 -17.54 16.58 4.36
C PHE A 291 -18.74 17.46 4.64
N ARG A 292 -18.48 18.75 4.84
CA ARG A 292 -19.52 19.79 4.87
C ARG A 292 -19.56 20.50 3.51
N PRO A 293 -20.71 21.07 3.11
CA PRO A 293 -20.79 21.89 1.91
C PRO A 293 -19.73 22.99 1.92
N LEU A 294 -19.04 23.15 0.79
CA LEU A 294 -18.10 24.24 0.56
C LEU A 294 -18.81 25.40 -0.14
N SER A 295 -18.29 26.62 0.01
CA SER A 295 -18.81 27.80 -0.71
C SER A 295 -18.83 27.58 -2.22
N ASN A 296 -17.79 26.95 -2.78
CA ASN A 296 -17.77 26.51 -4.16
C ASN A 296 -18.34 25.08 -4.31
N LEU A 297 -19.65 25.00 -4.52
CA LEU A 297 -20.38 23.74 -4.73
C LEU A 297 -19.94 22.98 -5.99
N LYS A 298 -19.32 23.65 -6.97
CA LYS A 298 -18.95 23.03 -8.26
C LYS A 298 -17.78 22.05 -8.11
N VAL A 299 -16.92 22.25 -7.12
CA VAL A 299 -15.82 21.34 -6.79
C VAL A 299 -16.08 20.49 -5.55
N CYS A 300 -17.14 20.81 -4.79
CA CYS A 300 -17.40 20.27 -3.47
C CYS A 300 -17.69 18.75 -3.49
N PRO A 301 -17.04 17.95 -2.63
CA PRO A 301 -17.32 16.52 -2.52
C PRO A 301 -18.78 16.19 -2.23
N THR A 302 -19.47 16.98 -1.39
CA THR A 302 -20.88 16.73 -1.06
C THR A 302 -21.75 16.88 -2.30
N SER A 303 -21.56 17.94 -3.09
CA SER A 303 -22.31 18.16 -4.33
C SER A 303 -22.05 17.11 -5.42
N TRP A 304 -20.86 16.51 -5.45
CA TRP A 304 -20.54 15.40 -6.36
C TRP A 304 -21.06 14.06 -5.85
N LEU A 305 -21.03 13.80 -4.54
CA LEU A 305 -21.60 12.62 -3.91
C LEU A 305 -23.12 12.59 -4.07
N SER A 306 -23.81 13.67 -3.73
CA SER A 306 -25.27 13.77 -3.91
C SER A 306 -25.66 13.53 -5.37
N SER A 307 -24.91 14.11 -6.31
CA SER A 307 -25.17 13.93 -7.74
C SER A 307 -24.90 12.50 -8.22
N TRP A 308 -23.92 11.79 -7.65
CA TRP A 308 -23.60 10.41 -7.98
C TRP A 308 -24.65 9.44 -7.43
N ILE A 309 -25.06 9.64 -6.17
CA ILE A 309 -26.09 8.82 -5.53
C ILE A 309 -27.46 9.03 -6.20
N ALA A 310 -27.76 10.25 -6.66
CA ALA A 310 -28.99 10.56 -7.40
C ALA A 310 -29.10 9.85 -8.76
N LEU A 311 -28.03 9.23 -9.28
CA LEU A 311 -28.12 8.39 -10.48
C LEU A 311 -28.79 7.04 -10.22
N ARG A 312 -28.99 6.66 -8.95
CA ARG A 312 -29.53 5.38 -8.53
C ARG A 312 -31.06 5.40 -8.53
N ASN A 313 -31.64 4.28 -8.93
CA ASN A 313 -33.06 4.02 -8.70
C ASN A 313 -33.30 3.63 -7.22
N GLU A 314 -34.56 3.59 -6.79
CA GLU A 314 -34.91 3.25 -5.40
C GLU A 314 -34.39 1.88 -4.97
N GLU A 315 -34.46 0.89 -5.87
CA GLU A 315 -33.95 -0.47 -5.67
C GLU A 315 -32.42 -0.53 -5.43
N ASP A 316 -31.69 0.49 -5.89
CA ASP A 316 -30.23 0.54 -5.85
C ASP A 316 -29.69 1.30 -4.62
N ARG A 317 -30.57 1.81 -3.74
CA ARG A 317 -30.15 2.60 -2.57
C ARG A 317 -29.27 1.82 -1.59
N SER A 318 -29.52 0.53 -1.41
CA SER A 318 -28.73 -0.35 -0.53
C SER A 318 -27.42 -0.84 -1.14
N LYS A 319 -27.17 -0.57 -2.43
CA LYS A 319 -25.96 -1.04 -3.13
C LYS A 319 -24.72 -0.27 -2.68
N ALA A 320 -23.55 -0.90 -2.85
CA ALA A 320 -22.24 -0.32 -2.53
C ALA A 320 -22.03 1.07 -3.18
N LEU A 321 -21.22 1.92 -2.57
CA LEU A 321 -20.97 3.32 -2.99
C LEU A 321 -20.65 3.48 -4.49
N TRP A 322 -19.85 2.56 -5.04
CA TRP A 322 -19.42 2.61 -6.44
C TRP A 322 -20.26 1.71 -7.38
N TRP A 323 -21.54 1.49 -7.04
CA TRP A 323 -22.52 0.87 -7.92
C TRP A 323 -22.74 1.68 -9.19
N ARG A 324 -22.81 1.01 -10.33
CA ARG A 324 -23.09 1.62 -11.64
C ARG A 324 -24.49 1.25 -12.11
N PRO A 325 -25.47 2.17 -12.00
CA PRO A 325 -26.86 1.89 -12.37
C PRO A 325 -27.00 1.42 -13.82
N LYS A 326 -26.28 2.03 -14.78
CA LYS A 326 -26.41 1.68 -16.20
C LYS A 326 -25.85 0.31 -16.54
N LYS A 327 -24.93 -0.20 -15.73
CA LYS A 327 -24.25 -1.49 -15.96
C LYS A 327 -24.66 -2.56 -14.95
N GLN A 328 -25.52 -2.21 -14.00
CA GLN A 328 -25.99 -3.06 -12.90
C GLN A 328 -24.86 -3.88 -12.25
N LYS A 329 -23.75 -3.21 -11.92
CA LYS A 329 -22.61 -3.85 -11.27
C LYS A 329 -21.79 -2.90 -10.42
N VAL A 330 -21.18 -3.45 -9.36
CA VAL A 330 -20.18 -2.75 -8.57
C VAL A 330 -18.95 -2.47 -9.44
N SER A 331 -18.37 -1.28 -9.28
CA SER A 331 -17.13 -0.93 -9.98
C SER A 331 -15.93 -1.66 -9.38
N SER A 332 -14.99 -2.08 -10.23
CA SER A 332 -13.71 -2.61 -9.75
C SER A 332 -12.74 -1.47 -9.43
N TYR A 333 -11.70 -1.76 -8.65
CA TYR A 333 -10.63 -0.82 -8.35
C TYR A 333 -9.98 -0.23 -9.61
N GLU A 334 -9.72 -1.07 -10.62
CA GLU A 334 -9.14 -0.65 -11.91
C GLU A 334 -10.08 0.28 -12.67
N TYR A 335 -11.39 0.04 -12.58
CA TYR A 335 -12.37 0.90 -13.23
C TYR A 335 -12.38 2.30 -12.60
N LEU A 336 -12.34 2.38 -11.26
CA LEU A 336 -12.19 3.65 -10.54
C LEU A 336 -10.89 4.36 -10.95
N SER A 337 -9.77 3.63 -10.96
CA SER A 337 -8.48 4.19 -11.37
C SER A 337 -8.52 4.73 -12.79
N LYS A 338 -9.16 4.02 -13.72
CA LYS A 338 -9.33 4.47 -15.10
C LYS A 338 -10.22 5.70 -15.19
N ALA A 339 -11.31 5.75 -14.43
CA ALA A 339 -12.20 6.91 -14.39
C ALA A 339 -11.47 8.18 -13.91
N VAL A 340 -10.66 8.07 -12.86
CA VAL A 340 -9.84 9.20 -12.37
C VAL A 340 -8.80 9.63 -13.42
N HIS A 341 -8.13 8.67 -14.08
CA HIS A 341 -7.16 8.99 -15.12
C HIS A 341 -7.77 9.76 -16.30
N ILE A 342 -8.99 9.42 -16.72
CA ILE A 342 -9.71 10.15 -17.77
C ILE A 342 -9.88 11.63 -17.37
N ILE A 343 -10.26 11.89 -16.12
CA ILE A 343 -10.45 13.26 -15.63
C ILE A 343 -9.11 13.99 -15.51
N MET A 344 -8.07 13.33 -15.02
CA MET A 344 -6.72 13.91 -14.97
C MET A 344 -6.24 14.32 -16.37
N GLU A 345 -6.34 13.42 -17.34
CA GLU A 345 -5.93 13.69 -18.74
C GLU A 345 -6.77 14.82 -19.36
N ALA A 346 -8.10 14.79 -19.18
CA ALA A 346 -8.99 15.84 -19.67
C ALA A 346 -8.75 17.22 -19.01
N SER A 347 -8.20 17.25 -17.79
CA SER A 347 -7.81 18.49 -17.10
C SER A 347 -6.43 19.03 -17.48
N GLY A 348 -5.72 18.35 -18.38
CA GLY A 348 -4.37 18.74 -18.80
C GLY A 348 -3.25 18.29 -17.85
N VAL A 349 -3.52 17.34 -16.94
CA VAL A 349 -2.45 16.74 -16.13
C VAL A 349 -1.54 15.92 -17.04
N VAL A 350 -0.23 16.19 -16.97
CA VAL A 350 0.79 15.52 -17.81
C VAL A 350 0.71 14.00 -17.69
N LYS A 351 0.71 13.33 -18.84
CA LYS A 351 0.71 11.87 -18.95
C LYS A 351 1.89 11.27 -18.17
N GLY A 352 1.61 10.25 -17.37
CA GLY A 352 2.59 9.62 -16.47
C GLY A 352 2.35 9.92 -14.99
N ASN A 353 1.57 10.95 -14.67
CA ASN A 353 1.08 11.16 -13.31
C ASN A 353 0.09 10.05 -12.91
N SER A 354 0.33 9.45 -11.73
CA SER A 354 -0.58 8.45 -11.17
C SER A 354 -1.75 9.11 -10.42
N VAL A 355 -2.84 8.39 -10.16
CA VAL A 355 -3.95 8.86 -9.31
C VAL A 355 -3.46 9.39 -7.95
N THR A 356 -2.38 8.81 -7.40
CA THR A 356 -1.81 9.27 -6.11
C THR A 356 -1.20 10.67 -6.16
N SER A 357 -0.91 11.20 -7.36
CA SER A 357 -0.41 12.56 -7.53
C SER A 357 -1.45 13.64 -7.17
N ILE A 358 -2.75 13.35 -7.23
CA ILE A 358 -3.81 14.28 -6.78
C ILE A 358 -3.62 14.64 -5.31
N ARG A 359 -3.35 13.63 -4.49
CA ARG A 359 -3.02 13.81 -3.06
C ARG A 359 -1.75 14.66 -2.91
N LYS A 360 -0.75 14.46 -3.77
CA LYS A 360 0.50 15.21 -3.75
C LYS A 360 0.27 16.70 -4.05
N SER A 361 -0.46 17.00 -5.11
CA SER A 361 -0.85 18.36 -5.50
C SER A 361 -1.75 19.02 -4.48
N SER A 362 -2.65 18.28 -3.82
CA SER A 362 -3.50 18.78 -2.73
C SER A 362 -2.68 19.27 -1.54
N ILE A 363 -1.81 18.41 -1.00
CA ILE A 363 -0.94 18.78 0.13
C ILE A 363 -0.03 19.96 -0.24
N THR A 364 0.55 19.93 -1.45
CA THR A 364 1.41 21.02 -1.94
C THR A 364 0.65 22.35 -2.01
N LYS A 365 -0.58 22.32 -2.54
CA LYS A 365 -1.42 23.52 -2.61
C LYS A 365 -1.76 24.04 -1.21
N SER A 366 -2.10 23.16 -0.26
CA SER A 366 -2.36 23.56 1.13
C SER A 366 -1.14 24.22 1.77
N ILE A 367 0.07 23.68 1.58
CA ILE A 367 1.32 24.28 2.07
C ILE A 367 1.53 25.67 1.47
N ASN A 368 1.36 25.80 0.15
CA ASN A 368 1.50 27.09 -0.54
C ASN A 368 0.45 28.12 -0.10
N GLN A 369 -0.69 27.68 0.43
CA GLN A 369 -1.74 28.53 1.01
C GLN A 369 -1.53 28.82 2.51
N GLY A 370 -0.38 28.43 3.07
CA GLY A 370 -0.01 28.74 4.45
C GLY A 370 -0.57 27.75 5.49
N ALA A 371 -1.05 26.57 5.08
CA ALA A 371 -1.49 25.56 6.04
C ALA A 371 -0.33 25.15 6.97
N THR A 372 -0.62 25.06 8.26
CA THR A 372 0.35 24.65 9.27
C THR A 372 0.74 23.19 9.10
N ILE A 373 1.94 22.82 9.58
CA ILE A 373 2.39 21.42 9.61
C ILE A 373 1.38 20.54 10.36
N GLN A 374 0.75 21.06 11.42
CA GLN A 374 -0.27 20.33 12.19
C GLN A 374 -1.52 20.03 11.35
N GLU A 375 -2.02 21.00 10.59
CA GLU A 375 -3.16 20.82 9.69
C GLU A 375 -2.83 19.82 8.57
N ILE A 376 -1.64 19.92 7.97
CA ILE A 376 -1.19 18.98 6.95
C ILE A 376 -1.05 17.57 7.51
N ASN A 377 -0.48 17.41 8.71
CA ASN A 377 -0.33 16.11 9.35
C ASN A 377 -1.68 15.50 9.71
N ARG A 378 -2.62 16.28 10.25
CA ARG A 378 -3.99 15.83 10.55
C ARG A 378 -4.74 15.43 9.29
N ALA A 379 -4.65 16.21 8.22
CA ALA A 379 -5.31 15.93 6.96
C ALA A 379 -4.71 14.70 6.26
N SER A 380 -3.38 14.60 6.19
CA SER A 380 -2.66 13.55 5.47
C SER A 380 -2.52 12.23 6.26
N ARG A 381 -2.62 12.27 7.59
CA ARG A 381 -2.61 11.09 8.48
C ARG A 381 -1.38 10.21 8.32
N HIS A 382 -0.21 10.82 8.12
CA HIS A 382 1.06 10.10 8.09
C HIS A 382 1.61 9.92 9.50
N LYS A 383 2.05 8.70 9.85
CA LYS A 383 2.63 8.36 11.16
C LYS A 383 3.84 9.23 11.51
N ASP A 384 4.71 9.46 10.54
CA ASP A 384 5.86 10.38 10.63
C ASP A 384 5.58 11.66 9.84
N GLY A 385 4.49 12.36 10.18
CA GLY A 385 3.94 13.50 9.44
C GLY A 385 4.97 14.45 8.82
N PRO A 386 5.80 15.14 9.62
CA PRO A 386 6.77 16.11 9.12
C PRO A 386 7.81 15.50 8.17
N SER A 387 8.39 14.34 8.52
CA SER A 387 9.37 13.65 7.70
C SER A 387 8.77 13.17 6.38
N THR A 388 7.54 12.65 6.42
CA THR A 388 6.84 12.14 5.25
C THR A 388 6.44 13.27 4.28
N VAL A 389 5.97 14.41 4.81
CA VAL A 389 5.63 15.61 4.04
C VAL A 389 6.86 16.16 3.32
N ALA A 390 7.95 16.41 4.06
CA ALA A 390 9.20 16.91 3.50
C ALA A 390 9.77 15.96 2.42
N VAL A 391 9.69 14.65 2.66
CA VAL A 391 10.30 13.65 1.78
C VAL A 391 9.49 13.37 0.51
N HIS A 392 8.15 13.43 0.58
CA HIS A 392 7.30 12.94 -0.51
C HIS A 392 6.41 13.99 -1.15
N TYR A 393 6.20 15.12 -0.49
CA TYR A 393 5.20 16.11 -0.88
C TYR A 393 5.83 17.47 -1.13
N ASP A 394 6.83 17.86 -0.32
CA ASP A 394 7.64 19.07 -0.53
C ASP A 394 8.88 18.79 -1.40
N MET A 395 8.65 18.15 -2.56
CA MET A 395 9.71 17.89 -3.57
C MET A 395 9.60 18.85 -4.76
N ASN A 396 9.00 20.03 -4.56
CA ASN A 396 9.02 21.06 -5.59
C ASN A 396 10.47 21.47 -5.88
N LEU A 397 10.67 22.19 -6.97
CA LEU A 397 11.99 22.59 -7.42
C LEU A 397 12.75 23.48 -6.42
N ASN A 398 12.23 23.78 -5.22
CA ASN A 398 12.88 24.61 -4.20
C ASN A 398 13.36 25.99 -4.72
N ASP A 399 12.91 26.41 -5.90
CA ASP A 399 13.40 27.62 -6.57
C ASP A 399 13.16 28.86 -5.71
N THR A 400 12.00 28.98 -5.08
CA THR A 400 11.69 30.07 -4.15
C THR A 400 12.64 30.11 -2.94
N ILE A 401 13.09 28.95 -2.44
CA ILE A 401 14.07 28.92 -1.35
C ILE A 401 15.44 29.33 -1.88
N ARG A 402 15.85 28.82 -3.06
CA ARG A 402 17.11 29.21 -3.70
C ARG A 402 17.15 30.70 -4.01
N GLU A 403 16.06 31.29 -4.47
CA GLU A 403 15.91 32.72 -4.72
C GLU A 403 16.00 33.52 -3.42
N ARG A 404 15.34 33.09 -2.34
CA ARG A 404 15.48 33.73 -1.02
C ARG A 404 16.91 33.69 -0.48
N LEU A 405 17.68 32.63 -0.75
CA LEU A 405 19.10 32.55 -0.37
C LEU A 405 19.99 33.55 -1.10
N THR A 406 19.51 34.13 -2.21
CA THR A 406 20.24 35.19 -2.94
C THR A 406 19.97 36.59 -2.39
N ASN A 407 19.03 36.74 -1.45
CA ASN A 407 18.75 38.01 -0.80
C ASN A 407 19.69 38.17 0.40
N PHE A 408 20.58 39.17 0.35
CA PHE A 408 21.57 39.47 1.38
C PHE A 408 21.16 40.63 2.31
N GLU A 409 19.86 40.92 2.42
CA GLU A 409 19.35 42.00 3.28
C GLU A 409 19.63 41.78 4.77
#